data_AF-A0A671KFM3-F1
#
_entry.id   AF-A0A671KFM3-F1
#
_cell.length_a   1.000
_cell.length_b   1.000
_cell.length_c   1.000
_cell.angle_alpha   90.00
_cell.angle_beta   90.00
_cell.angle_gamma   90.00
#
_symmetry.space_group_name_H-M   'P 1'
#
loop_
_entity.id
_entity.type
_entity.pdbx_description
1 polymer ?
#
loop_
_entity_poly.entity_id
_entity_poly.type
_entity_poly.pdbx_seq_one_letter_code
_entity_poly.pdbx_strand_id
1 'polypeptide(L)'
;MLGVVTPCSLASLSNPSTSSLEHLSLIDNQLPSLISTIELERLIHLRSLSLEFCDFTSDMCRLLACGDRTPLHRLSLLLNGAALDVKPLDGTATEDDWKALVRHSTNLRVYIMAMDVCSQDLLRVLKPSVPLERIHLDSYSTLVTDGVVELILQQYHKTLSQFILMRDDAGFPDLSVNRNEDPLVLLAWRCVHLAVLIIHGKWRF
;
A
#
# COMPACT_ATOMS: atom_id res chain seq x y z
N MET A 1 -8.49 24.66 -10.19
CA MET A 1 -9.82 24.10 -10.54
C MET A 1 -9.74 22.61 -10.31
N LEU A 2 -10.37 22.08 -9.24
CA LEU A 2 -10.42 20.65 -8.97
C LEU A 2 -11.42 20.01 -9.94
N GLY A 3 -10.92 19.40 -11.01
CA GLY A 3 -11.75 18.62 -11.94
C GLY A 3 -11.86 17.18 -11.44
N VAL A 4 -13.08 16.66 -11.32
CA VAL A 4 -13.31 15.23 -11.11
C VAL A 4 -13.22 14.55 -12.48
N VAL A 5 -12.24 13.69 -12.66
CA VAL A 5 -12.01 12.95 -13.91
C VAL A 5 -12.37 11.50 -13.63
N THR A 6 -13.28 10.91 -14.40
CA THR A 6 -13.55 9.47 -14.33
C THR A 6 -12.47 8.71 -15.12
N PRO A 7 -12.24 7.41 -14.84
CA PRO A 7 -11.20 6.63 -15.51
C PRO A 7 -11.28 6.66 -17.03
N CYS A 8 -12.50 6.60 -17.60
CA CYS A 8 -12.73 6.68 -19.04
C CYS A 8 -12.39 8.06 -19.65
N SER A 9 -12.20 9.09 -18.81
CA SER A 9 -11.92 10.46 -19.23
C SER A 9 -10.44 10.85 -19.10
N LEU A 10 -9.59 10.01 -18.50
CA LEU A 10 -8.15 10.27 -18.35
C LEU A 10 -7.46 10.49 -19.71
N ALA A 11 -7.71 9.59 -20.66
CA ALA A 11 -7.22 9.71 -22.03
C ALA A 11 -7.74 10.96 -22.76
N SER A 12 -8.91 11.48 -22.35
CA SER A 12 -9.52 12.68 -22.93
C SER A 12 -9.03 13.99 -22.30
N LEU A 13 -8.18 13.93 -21.27
CA LEU A 13 -7.63 15.13 -20.64
C LEU A 13 -6.73 15.88 -21.61
N SER A 14 -6.99 17.18 -21.72
CA SER A 14 -6.13 18.09 -22.48
C SER A 14 -4.72 18.13 -21.90
N ASN A 15 -3.72 18.37 -22.74
CA ASN A 15 -2.32 18.49 -22.31
C ASN A 15 -2.09 19.46 -21.12
N PRO A 16 -2.72 20.66 -21.06
CA PRO A 16 -2.58 21.54 -19.90
C PRO A 16 -3.23 20.99 -18.62
N SER A 17 -4.29 20.18 -18.74
CA SER A 17 -4.90 19.52 -17.59
C SER A 17 -4.00 18.40 -17.05
N THR A 18 -3.38 17.60 -17.93
CA THR A 18 -2.44 16.56 -17.52
C THR A 18 -1.18 17.12 -16.89
N SER A 19 -0.70 18.28 -17.35
CA SER A 19 0.48 18.95 -16.80
C SER A 19 0.20 19.75 -15.52
N SER A 20 -1.01 19.76 -14.98
CA SER A 20 -1.33 20.40 -13.69
C SER A 20 -1.87 19.43 -12.65
N LEU A 21 -2.03 18.15 -13.02
CA LEU A 21 -2.60 17.13 -12.16
C LEU A 21 -1.55 16.63 -11.16
N GLU A 22 -1.74 16.94 -9.88
CA GLU A 22 -0.84 16.53 -8.80
C GLU A 22 -1.35 15.32 -8.00
N HIS A 23 -2.65 15.03 -8.07
CA HIS A 23 -3.29 14.00 -7.28
C HIS A 23 -4.21 13.13 -8.14
N LEU A 24 -3.99 11.83 -8.12
CA LEU A 24 -4.76 10.85 -8.86
C LEU A 24 -5.16 9.68 -7.96
N SER A 25 -6.43 9.31 -7.99
CA SER A 25 -6.95 8.13 -7.29
C SER A 25 -7.81 7.30 -8.23
N LEU A 26 -7.42 6.06 -8.45
CA LEU A 26 -8.06 5.11 -9.36
C LEU A 26 -8.22 3.76 -8.64
N ILE A 27 -9.01 3.79 -7.57
CA ILE A 27 -9.41 2.59 -6.84
C ILE A 27 -10.79 2.22 -7.36
N ASP A 28 -10.82 1.21 -8.20
CA ASP A 28 -12.05 0.61 -8.69
C ASP A 28 -11.68 -0.86 -8.96
N ASN A 29 -12.38 -1.80 -8.32
CA ASN A 29 -12.11 -3.24 -8.38
C ASN A 29 -12.37 -3.84 -9.80
N GLN A 30 -12.28 -3.04 -10.85
CA GLN A 30 -12.56 -3.38 -12.22
C GLN A 30 -11.31 -3.89 -12.94
N LEU A 31 -11.57 -4.66 -13.99
CA LEU A 31 -10.62 -5.10 -14.99
C LEU A 31 -11.00 -4.46 -16.33
N PRO A 32 -10.05 -3.95 -17.13
CA PRO A 32 -8.60 -3.85 -16.88
C PRO A 32 -8.21 -2.68 -15.95
N SER A 33 -6.90 -2.51 -15.67
CA SER A 33 -6.38 -1.33 -14.94
C SER A 33 -6.94 -0.04 -15.52
N LEU A 34 -7.29 0.89 -14.65
CA LEU A 34 -7.83 2.20 -15.00
C LEU A 34 -6.81 3.16 -15.61
N ILE A 35 -5.52 2.82 -15.54
CA ILE A 35 -4.44 3.62 -16.10
C ILE A 35 -3.33 2.72 -16.66
N SER A 36 -2.87 3.05 -17.86
CA SER A 36 -1.67 2.47 -18.47
C SER A 36 -0.42 3.28 -18.12
N THR A 37 0.76 2.67 -18.26
CA THR A 37 2.05 3.40 -18.11
C THR A 37 2.14 4.60 -19.05
N ILE A 38 1.62 4.49 -20.29
CA ILE A 38 1.62 5.55 -21.30
C ILE A 38 0.75 6.74 -20.88
N GLU A 39 -0.39 6.50 -20.24
CA GLU A 39 -1.22 7.58 -19.71
C GLU A 39 -0.55 8.23 -18.51
N LEU A 40 0.10 7.43 -17.65
CA LEU A 40 0.86 7.92 -16.53
C LEU A 40 2.04 8.79 -16.97
N GLU A 41 2.68 8.51 -18.11
CA GLU A 41 3.79 9.30 -18.70
C GLU A 41 3.45 10.79 -18.83
N ARG A 42 2.20 11.11 -19.12
CA ARG A 42 1.70 12.49 -19.32
C ARG A 42 1.55 13.28 -18.01
N LEU A 43 1.56 12.60 -16.86
CA LEU A 43 1.28 13.17 -15.54
C LEU A 43 2.57 13.51 -14.79
N ILE A 44 3.42 14.37 -15.36
CA ILE A 44 4.77 14.67 -14.87
C ILE A 44 4.83 15.40 -13.51
N HIS A 45 3.71 15.99 -13.08
CA HIS A 45 3.59 16.74 -11.82
C HIS A 45 2.87 15.96 -10.70
N LEU A 46 2.64 14.67 -10.91
CA LEU A 46 1.95 13.82 -9.95
C LEU A 46 2.75 13.70 -8.64
N ARG A 47 2.10 14.06 -7.52
CA ARG A 47 2.65 13.99 -6.15
C ARG A 47 1.94 12.96 -5.30
N SER A 48 0.70 12.61 -5.61
CA SER A 48 -0.09 11.61 -4.91
C SER A 48 -0.75 10.67 -5.90
N LEU A 49 -0.58 9.37 -5.68
CA LEU A 49 -1.19 8.32 -6.49
C LEU A 49 -1.90 7.31 -5.60
N SER A 50 -3.08 6.87 -6.01
CA SER A 50 -3.81 5.77 -5.36
C SER A 50 -4.31 4.79 -6.39
N LEU A 51 -4.01 3.50 -6.21
CA LEU A 51 -4.30 2.42 -7.16
C LEU A 51 -4.64 1.12 -6.41
N GLU A 52 -5.20 0.15 -7.13
CA GLU A 52 -5.05 -1.26 -6.77
C GLU A 52 -3.56 -1.65 -6.81
N PHE A 53 -3.12 -2.47 -5.85
CA PHE A 53 -1.72 -2.88 -5.71
C PHE A 53 -1.25 -3.65 -6.94
N CYS A 54 -2.09 -4.55 -7.45
CA CYS A 54 -1.76 -5.36 -8.64
C CYS A 54 -1.62 -4.52 -9.91
N ASP A 55 -2.23 -3.34 -9.97
CA ASP A 55 -2.10 -2.43 -11.10
C ASP A 55 -0.84 -1.55 -11.00
N PHE A 56 -0.16 -1.51 -9.84
CA PHE A 56 1.10 -0.79 -9.66
C PHE A 56 2.31 -1.62 -10.15
N THR A 57 2.57 -1.54 -11.45
CA THR A 57 3.60 -2.34 -12.12
C THR A 57 5.02 -1.83 -11.88
N SER A 58 5.99 -2.71 -12.14
CA SER A 58 7.41 -2.39 -12.18
C SER A 58 7.74 -1.24 -13.15
N ASP A 59 7.11 -1.20 -14.32
CA ASP A 59 7.28 -0.11 -15.30
C ASP A 59 6.77 1.23 -14.78
N MET A 60 5.59 1.25 -14.14
CA MET A 60 5.07 2.46 -13.52
C MET A 60 5.97 2.96 -12.39
N CYS A 61 6.48 2.05 -11.56
CA CYS A 61 7.38 2.39 -10.46
C CYS A 61 8.68 3.02 -10.99
N ARG A 62 9.30 2.43 -12.03
CA ARG A 62 10.47 3.00 -12.70
C ARG A 62 10.19 4.35 -13.34
N LEU A 63 9.04 4.48 -14.00
CA LEU A 63 8.61 5.74 -14.60
C LEU A 63 8.49 6.84 -13.54
N LEU A 64 7.86 6.56 -12.40
CA LEU A 64 7.73 7.52 -11.29
C LEU A 64 9.06 7.84 -10.60
N ALA A 65 10.06 6.97 -10.72
CA ALA A 65 11.42 7.19 -10.23
C ALA A 65 12.29 8.02 -11.20
N CYS A 66 11.78 8.38 -12.39
CA CYS A 66 12.56 9.10 -13.40
C CYS A 66 12.82 10.56 -12.99
N GLY A 67 14.04 11.04 -13.26
CA GLY A 67 14.52 12.34 -12.78
C GLY A 67 13.85 13.56 -13.40
N ASP A 68 13.12 13.39 -14.49
CA ASP A 68 12.35 14.44 -15.19
C ASP A 68 10.95 14.66 -14.59
N ARG A 69 10.62 13.94 -13.51
CA ARG A 69 9.30 13.98 -12.86
C ARG A 69 9.37 14.58 -11.48
N THR A 70 8.24 15.16 -11.07
CA THR A 70 8.09 15.65 -9.70
C THR A 70 8.16 14.47 -8.71
N PRO A 71 8.96 14.55 -7.63
CA PRO A 71 9.03 13.50 -6.63
C PRO A 71 7.67 13.21 -5.99
N LEU A 72 7.34 11.93 -5.84
CA LEU A 72 6.08 11.49 -5.26
C LEU A 72 6.11 11.69 -3.75
N HIS A 73 5.04 12.24 -3.18
CA HIS A 73 4.89 12.41 -1.73
C HIS A 73 4.07 11.30 -1.10
N ARG A 74 3.10 10.75 -1.84
CA ARG A 74 2.17 9.76 -1.33
C ARG A 74 1.84 8.70 -2.37
N LEU A 75 1.92 7.44 -1.95
CA LEU A 75 1.39 6.31 -2.71
C LEU A 75 0.46 5.52 -1.80
N SER A 76 -0.78 5.30 -2.24
CA SER A 76 -1.76 4.51 -1.49
C SER A 76 -2.20 3.32 -2.33
N LEU A 77 -2.03 2.13 -1.80
CA LEU A 77 -2.26 0.88 -2.52
C LEU A 77 -3.34 0.08 -1.80
N LEU A 78 -4.40 -0.26 -2.53
CA LEU A 78 -5.42 -1.21 -2.07
C LEU A 78 -5.04 -2.60 -2.57
N LEU A 79 -4.98 -3.58 -1.68
CA LEU A 79 -4.71 -4.97 -2.02
C LEU A 79 -5.91 -5.80 -1.59
N ASN A 80 -6.65 -6.34 -2.56
CA ASN A 80 -7.83 -7.15 -2.32
C ASN A 80 -7.53 -8.62 -2.60
N GLY A 81 -7.58 -9.48 -1.57
CA GLY A 81 -7.31 -10.90 -1.70
C GLY A 81 -8.23 -11.62 -2.68
N ALA A 82 -9.50 -11.21 -2.77
CA ALA A 82 -10.45 -11.77 -3.74
C ALA A 82 -10.10 -11.46 -5.20
N ALA A 83 -9.28 -10.43 -5.44
CA ALA A 83 -8.84 -10.06 -6.78
C ALA A 83 -7.58 -10.82 -7.22
N LEU A 84 -6.83 -11.44 -6.29
CA LEU A 84 -5.51 -12.04 -6.58
C LEU A 84 -5.57 -13.25 -7.52
N ASP A 85 -6.69 -13.98 -7.53
CA ASP A 85 -6.91 -15.09 -8.46
C ASP A 85 -6.98 -14.63 -9.92
N VAL A 86 -7.43 -13.38 -10.15
CA VAL A 86 -7.62 -12.81 -11.50
C VAL A 86 -6.51 -11.82 -11.86
N LYS A 87 -6.03 -11.05 -10.88
CA LYS A 87 -4.90 -10.11 -10.96
C LYS A 87 -3.77 -10.59 -10.05
N PRO A 88 -2.92 -11.54 -10.50
CA PRO A 88 -1.80 -12.00 -9.68
C PRO A 88 -0.79 -10.88 -9.44
N LEU A 89 0.04 -11.04 -8.41
CA LEU A 89 1.10 -10.08 -8.04
C LEU A 89 2.29 -10.06 -9.03
N ASP A 90 2.20 -10.77 -10.15
CA ASP A 90 3.28 -10.88 -11.12
C ASP A 90 3.45 -9.57 -11.90
N GLY A 91 4.69 -9.12 -12.06
CA GLY A 91 5.00 -7.84 -12.72
C GLY A 91 4.82 -6.59 -11.84
N THR A 92 4.40 -6.74 -10.57
CA THR A 92 4.41 -5.66 -9.59
C THR A 92 5.85 -5.19 -9.29
N ALA A 93 5.97 -3.99 -8.70
CA ALA A 93 7.27 -3.37 -8.42
C ALA A 93 8.20 -4.28 -7.60
N THR A 94 9.42 -4.48 -8.12
CA THR A 94 10.47 -5.25 -7.45
C THR A 94 11.16 -4.43 -6.35
N GLU A 95 11.98 -5.09 -5.55
CA GLU A 95 12.76 -4.42 -4.50
C GLU A 95 13.66 -3.29 -5.06
N ASP A 96 14.26 -3.50 -6.23
CA ASP A 96 15.14 -2.50 -6.84
C ASP A 96 14.35 -1.35 -7.47
N ASP A 97 13.15 -1.61 -7.99
CA ASP A 97 12.25 -0.53 -8.44
C ASP A 97 11.84 0.36 -7.25
N TRP A 98 11.49 -0.24 -6.10
CA TRP A 98 11.19 0.51 -4.87
C TRP A 98 12.37 1.35 -4.39
N LYS A 99 13.58 0.80 -4.39
CA LYS A 99 14.80 1.57 -4.04
C LYS A 99 14.99 2.77 -4.97
N ALA A 100 14.78 2.60 -6.27
CA ALA A 100 14.89 3.70 -7.23
C ALA A 100 13.85 4.78 -6.93
N LEU A 101 12.59 4.39 -6.71
CA LEU A 101 11.51 5.32 -6.39
C LEU A 101 11.79 6.10 -5.10
N VAL A 102 12.22 5.43 -4.03
CA VAL A 102 12.51 6.06 -2.73
C VAL A 102 13.72 6.99 -2.79
N ARG A 103 14.75 6.64 -3.59
CA ARG A 103 15.90 7.52 -3.81
C ARG A 103 15.49 8.82 -4.51
N HIS A 104 14.61 8.74 -5.49
CA HIS A 104 14.06 9.93 -6.17
C HIS A 104 13.09 10.71 -5.29
N SER A 105 12.26 9.98 -4.53
CA SER A 105 11.17 10.51 -3.72
C SER A 105 11.47 10.36 -2.22
N THR A 106 12.43 11.15 -1.73
CA THR A 106 12.97 11.03 -0.36
C THR A 106 11.95 11.27 0.75
N ASN A 107 10.82 11.92 0.44
CA ASN A 107 9.71 12.16 1.38
C ASN A 107 8.49 11.27 1.10
N LEU A 108 8.65 10.21 0.30
CA LEU A 108 7.56 9.32 -0.06
C LEU A 108 7.00 8.61 1.18
N ARG A 109 5.68 8.61 1.27
CA ARG A 109 4.91 7.90 2.29
C ARG A 109 4.02 6.88 1.60
N VAL A 110 4.16 5.60 1.98
CA VAL A 110 3.38 4.52 1.39
C VAL A 110 2.32 4.05 2.38
N TYR A 111 1.07 3.98 1.90
CA TYR A 111 -0.08 3.46 2.65
C TYR A 111 -0.58 2.20 1.98
N ILE A 112 -0.78 1.15 2.75
CA ILE A 112 -1.32 -0.12 2.26
C ILE A 112 -2.59 -0.44 3.02
N MET A 113 -3.68 -0.69 2.29
CA MET A 113 -4.87 -1.34 2.83
C MET A 113 -4.95 -2.72 2.21
N ALA A 114 -4.92 -3.77 3.03
CA ALA A 114 -4.98 -5.15 2.60
C ALA A 114 -6.29 -5.76 3.10
N MET A 115 -7.18 -6.13 2.20
CA MET A 115 -8.50 -6.72 2.48
C MET A 115 -8.46 -8.21 2.17
N ASP A 116 -8.69 -9.05 3.17
CA ASP A 116 -8.79 -10.51 3.04
C ASP A 116 -7.58 -11.15 2.33
N VAL A 117 -6.39 -10.62 2.58
CA VAL A 117 -5.13 -11.09 1.98
C VAL A 117 -4.51 -12.15 2.88
N CYS A 118 -4.05 -13.26 2.31
CA CYS A 118 -3.37 -14.29 3.07
C CYS A 118 -1.94 -13.86 3.46
N SER A 119 -1.40 -14.46 4.54
CA SER A 119 -0.08 -14.10 5.03
C SER A 119 1.04 -14.30 3.98
N GLN A 120 0.93 -15.31 3.10
CA GLN A 120 1.94 -15.55 2.05
C GLN A 120 2.02 -14.41 1.03
N ASP A 121 0.87 -13.86 0.63
CA ASP A 121 0.82 -12.72 -0.29
C ASP A 121 1.29 -11.42 0.38
N LEU A 122 0.96 -11.22 1.66
CA LEU A 122 1.51 -10.10 2.44
C LEU A 122 3.05 -10.14 2.48
N LEU A 123 3.66 -11.31 2.64
CA LEU A 123 5.13 -11.46 2.59
C LEU A 123 5.71 -11.07 1.21
N ARG A 124 4.96 -11.29 0.12
CA ARG A 124 5.38 -10.87 -1.23
C ARG A 124 5.29 -9.36 -1.42
N VAL A 125 4.32 -8.73 -0.78
CA VAL A 125 3.98 -7.30 -0.91
C VAL A 125 4.82 -6.39 -0.01
N LEU A 126 5.12 -6.84 1.21
CA LEU A 126 5.86 -6.08 2.22
C LEU A 126 7.36 -6.09 1.92
N LYS A 127 7.77 -5.23 0.98
CA LYS A 127 9.15 -5.05 0.54
C LYS A 127 9.94 -4.16 1.53
N PRO A 128 11.14 -4.58 1.98
CA PRO A 128 11.95 -3.81 2.94
C PRO A 128 12.21 -2.35 2.56
N SER A 129 12.35 -2.03 1.27
CA SER A 129 12.60 -0.66 0.81
C SER A 129 11.36 0.23 0.83
N VAL A 130 10.16 -0.29 1.05
CA VAL A 130 8.93 0.52 1.08
C VAL A 130 8.94 1.42 2.33
N PRO A 131 8.80 2.75 2.21
CA PRO A 131 8.66 3.64 3.34
C PRO A 131 7.21 3.60 3.86
N LEU A 132 6.85 2.45 4.43
CA LEU A 132 5.50 2.17 4.90
C LEU A 132 5.19 3.05 6.11
N GLU A 133 4.29 4.01 5.95
CA GLU A 133 3.83 4.89 7.02
C GLU A 133 2.53 4.37 7.65
N ARG A 134 1.68 3.70 6.86
CA ARG A 134 0.37 3.20 7.31
C ARG A 134 0.07 1.84 6.74
N ILE A 135 -0.41 0.93 7.58
CA ILE A 135 -0.97 -0.34 7.15
C ILE A 135 -2.32 -0.59 7.82
N HIS A 136 -3.30 -0.93 7.01
CA HIS A 136 -4.61 -1.39 7.42
C HIS A 136 -4.79 -2.83 6.95
N LEU A 137 -4.81 -3.76 7.89
CA LEU A 137 -5.08 -5.17 7.67
C LEU A 137 -6.54 -5.42 7.99
N ASP A 138 -7.34 -5.58 6.96
CA ASP A 138 -8.75 -5.90 7.05
C ASP A 138 -8.93 -7.41 6.84
N SER A 139 -8.97 -8.15 7.93
CA SER A 139 -8.73 -9.59 7.99
C SER A 139 -9.97 -10.35 8.47
N TYR A 140 -11.09 -10.13 7.77
CA TYR A 140 -12.37 -10.77 8.08
C TYR A 140 -12.35 -12.28 7.82
N SER A 141 -11.76 -12.70 6.69
CA SER A 141 -11.75 -14.08 6.22
C SER A 141 -10.37 -14.74 6.24
N THR A 142 -9.29 -13.96 6.26
CA THR A 142 -7.91 -14.46 6.28
C THR A 142 -7.20 -14.09 7.57
N LEU A 143 -6.51 -15.06 8.19
CA LEU A 143 -5.76 -14.81 9.42
C LEU A 143 -4.40 -14.15 9.12
N VAL A 144 -4.14 -13.01 9.77
CA VAL A 144 -2.81 -12.43 9.91
C VAL A 144 -2.06 -13.21 10.97
N THR A 145 -0.86 -13.69 10.63
CA THR A 145 0.00 -14.42 11.57
C THR A 145 0.92 -13.49 12.35
N ASP A 146 1.45 -14.00 13.46
CA ASP A 146 2.52 -13.37 14.23
C ASP A 146 3.75 -13.03 13.35
N GLY A 147 4.08 -13.92 12.41
CA GLY A 147 5.17 -13.73 11.46
C GLY A 147 5.01 -12.49 10.57
N VAL A 148 3.79 -12.15 10.16
CA VAL A 148 3.53 -10.92 9.38
C VAL A 148 3.73 -9.68 10.25
N VAL A 149 3.22 -9.70 11.48
CA VAL A 149 3.39 -8.58 12.43
C VAL A 149 4.86 -8.39 12.78
N GLU A 150 5.60 -9.48 12.99
CA GLU A 150 7.04 -9.42 13.23
C GLU A 150 7.80 -8.87 12.02
N LEU A 151 7.45 -9.27 10.80
CA LEU A 151 8.04 -8.71 9.59
C LEU A 151 7.83 -7.19 9.53
N ILE A 152 6.58 -6.74 9.76
CA ILE A 152 6.24 -5.32 9.76
C ILE A 152 7.06 -4.56 10.78
N LEU A 153 7.17 -5.11 11.99
CA LEU A 153 7.98 -4.55 13.06
C LEU A 153 9.46 -4.44 12.66
N GLN A 154 10.06 -5.53 12.17
CA GLN A 154 11.47 -5.56 11.81
C GLN A 154 11.78 -4.56 10.69
N GLN A 155 10.95 -4.52 9.65
CA GLN A 155 11.18 -3.71 8.45
C GLN A 155 10.82 -2.23 8.66
N TYR A 156 9.70 -1.92 9.33
CA TYR A 156 9.09 -0.59 9.30
C TYR A 156 9.04 0.12 10.66
N HIS A 157 9.74 -0.37 11.69
CA HIS A 157 9.78 0.31 13.00
C HIS A 157 10.20 1.79 12.97
N LYS A 158 10.89 2.24 11.91
CA LYS A 158 11.32 3.64 11.72
C LYS A 158 10.41 4.48 10.85
N THR A 159 9.39 3.90 10.23
CA THR A 159 8.51 4.63 9.28
C THR A 159 7.04 4.49 9.64
N LEU A 160 6.66 3.36 10.26
CA LEU A 160 5.28 3.05 10.58
C LEU A 160 4.75 4.01 11.65
N SER A 161 3.66 4.70 11.29
CA SER A 161 2.95 5.64 12.17
C SER A 161 1.52 5.22 12.47
N GLN A 162 0.91 4.40 11.62
CA GLN A 162 -0.44 3.90 11.83
C GLN A 162 -0.52 2.41 11.50
N PHE A 163 -1.02 1.63 12.45
CA PHE A 163 -1.30 0.21 12.28
C PHE A 163 -2.76 -0.05 12.68
N ILE A 164 -3.52 -0.61 11.75
CA ILE A 164 -4.93 -0.99 11.97
C ILE A 164 -5.06 -2.46 11.64
N LEU A 165 -5.61 -3.24 12.57
CA LEU A 165 -5.95 -4.65 12.39
C LEU A 165 -7.43 -4.86 12.72
N MET A 166 -8.21 -5.23 11.71
CA MET A 166 -9.63 -5.54 11.83
C MET A 166 -9.83 -7.05 11.67
N ARG A 167 -10.58 -7.68 12.58
CA ARG A 167 -10.90 -9.11 12.58
C ARG A 167 -12.33 -9.34 13.07
N ASP A 168 -13.08 -10.25 12.46
CA ASP A 168 -14.48 -10.55 12.84
C ASP A 168 -14.70 -11.89 13.53
N ASP A 169 -13.64 -12.71 13.62
CA ASP A 169 -13.72 -13.94 14.39
C ASP A 169 -13.82 -13.66 15.91
N ALA A 170 -14.14 -14.71 16.65
CA ALA A 170 -14.75 -14.60 17.97
C ALA A 170 -13.77 -14.39 19.15
N GLY A 171 -12.68 -13.65 18.95
CA GLY A 171 -11.70 -13.33 20.00
C GLY A 171 -10.73 -12.22 19.61
N PHE A 172 -10.10 -11.58 20.60
CA PHE A 172 -8.90 -10.77 20.38
C PHE A 172 -7.82 -11.63 19.71
N PRO A 173 -7.05 -11.11 18.74
CA PRO A 173 -6.02 -11.90 18.06
C PRO A 173 -4.91 -12.27 19.05
N ASP A 174 -4.95 -13.49 19.58
CA ASP A 174 -3.82 -14.07 20.28
C ASP A 174 -2.74 -14.44 19.25
N LEU A 175 -1.88 -13.48 18.96
CA LEU A 175 -0.69 -13.68 18.13
C LEU A 175 0.50 -14.17 18.95
N SER A 176 0.33 -14.41 20.25
CA SER A 176 1.40 -14.83 21.16
C SER A 176 1.61 -16.34 21.18
N VAL A 177 1.09 -17.08 20.19
CA VAL A 177 1.20 -18.55 20.11
C VAL A 177 2.67 -18.97 20.29
N ASN A 178 3.00 -19.53 21.46
CA ASN A 178 4.34 -19.95 21.89
C ASN A 178 5.35 -18.81 22.19
N ARG A 179 4.91 -17.60 22.54
CA ARG A 179 5.75 -16.48 22.95
C ARG A 179 5.36 -15.93 24.31
N ASN A 180 6.35 -15.45 25.05
CA ASN A 180 6.13 -14.76 26.33
C ASN A 180 5.63 -13.31 26.12
N GLU A 181 5.79 -12.76 24.92
CA GLU A 181 5.48 -11.37 24.59
C GLU A 181 4.52 -11.32 23.40
N ASP A 182 3.48 -10.48 23.50
CA ASP A 182 2.51 -10.25 22.44
C ASP A 182 3.16 -9.42 21.30
N PRO A 183 3.15 -9.90 20.04
CA PRO A 183 3.69 -9.17 18.89
C PRO A 183 3.13 -7.76 18.70
N LEU A 184 1.87 -7.52 19.07
CA LEU A 184 1.22 -6.20 18.97
C LEU A 184 1.75 -5.25 20.04
N VAL A 185 2.06 -5.76 21.24
CA VAL A 185 2.73 -4.99 22.30
C VAL A 185 4.15 -4.63 21.85
N LEU A 186 4.88 -5.58 21.26
CA LEU A 186 6.22 -5.32 20.73
C LEU A 186 6.21 -4.30 19.58
N LEU A 187 5.21 -4.36 18.70
CA LEU A 187 4.99 -3.38 17.65
C LEU A 187 4.77 -1.98 18.25
N ALA A 188 3.87 -1.87 19.23
CA ALA A 188 3.59 -0.61 19.92
C ALA A 188 4.83 -0.01 20.60
N TRP A 189 5.70 -0.85 21.17
CA TRP A 189 6.90 -0.39 21.86
C TRP A 189 8.02 0.00 20.89
N ARG A 190 8.29 -0.80 19.86
CA ARG A 190 9.48 -0.62 19.02
C ARG A 190 9.26 0.28 17.81
N CYS A 191 8.03 0.50 17.37
CA CYS A 191 7.72 1.46 16.30
C CYS A 191 7.75 2.90 16.86
N VAL A 192 8.88 3.58 16.71
CA VAL A 192 9.14 4.89 17.37
C VAL A 192 8.27 6.04 16.87
N HIS A 193 7.62 5.89 15.71
CA HIS A 193 6.71 6.87 15.14
C HIS A 193 5.23 6.45 15.20
N LEU A 194 4.93 5.31 15.84
CA LEU A 194 3.56 4.83 15.94
C LEU A 194 2.71 5.80 16.76
N ALA A 195 1.77 6.46 16.08
CA ALA A 195 0.83 7.40 16.66
C ALA A 195 -0.59 6.81 16.75
N VAL A 196 -0.90 5.81 15.93
CA VAL A 196 -2.21 5.16 15.90
C VAL A 196 -2.03 3.65 15.87
N LEU A 197 -2.62 2.97 16.86
CA LEU A 197 -2.78 1.52 16.91
C LEU A 197 -4.26 1.22 17.13
N ILE A 198 -4.90 0.57 16.16
CA ILE A 198 -6.30 0.14 16.26
C ILE A 198 -6.33 -1.37 16.07
N ILE A 199 -6.88 -2.08 17.05
CA ILE A 199 -7.09 -3.52 17.00
C ILE A 199 -8.58 -3.75 17.27
N HIS A 200 -9.29 -4.25 16.28
CA HIS A 200 -10.70 -4.56 16.39
C HIS A 200 -10.91 -6.07 16.30
N GLY A 201 -11.57 -6.63 17.32
CA GLY A 201 -11.98 -8.03 17.40
C GLY A 201 -13.12 -8.19 18.40
N LYS A 202 -13.92 -9.26 18.29
CA LYS A 202 -15.00 -9.55 19.25
C LYS A 202 -14.43 -10.14 20.54
N TRP A 203 -14.71 -9.52 21.68
CA TRP A 203 -14.45 -10.11 23.00
C TRP A 203 -15.52 -11.16 23.30
N ARG A 204 -15.13 -12.43 23.49
CA ARG A 204 -16.01 -13.44 24.10
C ARG A 204 -15.78 -13.43 25.62
N PHE A 205 -16.80 -13.03 26.37
CA PHE A 205 -16.92 -13.27 27.81
C PHE A 205 -17.54 -14.65 28.05
#